data_AF-A0A7Z9QJG1-F1
#
_entry.id   AF-A0A7Z9QJG1-F1
#
_cell.length_a   1.000
_cell.length_b   1.000
_cell.length_c   1.000
_cell.angle_alpha   90.00
_cell.angle_beta   90.00
_cell.angle_gamma   90.00
#
_symmetry.space_group_name_H-M   'P 1'
#
loop_
_entity.id
_entity.type
_entity.pdbx_description
1 polymer ?
#
loop_
_entity_poly.entity_id
_entity_poly.type
_entity_poly.pdbx_seq_one_letter_code
_entity_poly.pdbx_strand_id
1 'polypeptide(L)' 'NGTDHAWGGNHIIMGGAVRGGQVFGQYPDTLGPLNNLDLGGRGRLVPTTSVDEYYAELALWFGISPGQLESVLPNILNFY' A
#
# COMPACT_ATOMS: atom_id res chain seq x y z
N ASN A 1 18.12 7.84 -3.55
CA ASN A 1 17.40 8.30 -4.76
C ASN A 1 16.20 7.39 -4.91
N GLY A 2 14.99 7.90 -4.72
CA GLY A 2 13.79 7.09 -4.42
C GLY A 2 12.74 7.82 -3.56
N THR A 3 13.11 9.00 -3.06
CA THR A 3 12.26 9.88 -2.23
C THR A 3 11.43 10.87 -3.04
N ASP A 4 11.71 11.06 -4.32
CA ASP A 4 10.97 11.97 -5.22
C ASP A 4 9.86 11.25 -6.03
N HIS A 5 9.96 9.92 -6.16
CA HIS A 5 9.00 9.06 -6.88
C HIS A 5 8.65 7.84 -6.04
N ALA A 6 8.16 8.08 -4.81
CA ALA A 6 7.69 7.02 -3.93
C ALA A 6 6.69 6.11 -4.66
N TRP A 7 6.66 4.82 -4.30
CA TRP A 7 5.78 3.82 -4.89
C TRP A 7 4.36 3.85 -4.27
N GLY A 8 4.03 4.93 -3.57
CA GLY A 8 2.72 5.13 -2.96
C GLY A 8 1.71 5.59 -4.01
N GLY A 9 0.59 4.89 -4.11
CA GLY A 9 -0.48 5.22 -5.04
C GLY A 9 -1.69 4.32 -4.86
N ASN A 10 -2.70 4.53 -5.72
CA ASN A 10 -3.86 3.65 -5.77
C ASN A 10 -3.55 2.45 -6.66
N HIS A 11 -3.64 1.25 -6.10
CA HIS A 11 -3.50 -0.01 -6.84
C HIS A 11 -4.89 -0.61 -7.08
N ILE A 12 -5.11 -1.14 -8.29
CA ILE A 12 -6.38 -1.76 -8.68
C ILE A 12 -6.10 -3.22 -9.06
N ILE A 13 -6.69 -4.15 -8.32
CA ILE A 13 -6.59 -5.59 -8.56
C ILE A 13 -7.92 -6.11 -9.11
N MET A 14 -7.85 -6.85 -10.21
CA MET A 14 -9.01 -7.35 -10.95
C MET A 14 -8.77 -8.79 -11.41
N GLY A 15 -9.82 -9.61 -11.45
CA GLY A 15 -9.75 -10.99 -11.94
C GLY A 15 -10.88 -11.84 -11.40
N GLY A 16 -11.12 -13.00 -12.02
CA GLY A 16 -12.24 -13.88 -11.64
C GLY A 16 -12.13 -14.47 -10.22
N ALA A 17 -10.91 -14.65 -9.72
CA ALA A 17 -10.65 -15.13 -8.36
C ALA A 17 -10.61 -13.99 -7.32
N VAL A 18 -10.70 -12.73 -7.74
CA VAL A 18 -10.62 -11.56 -6.85
C VAL A 18 -11.99 -11.31 -6.25
N ARG A 19 -12.05 -11.21 -4.92
CA ARG A 19 -13.23 -10.72 -4.20
C ARG A 19 -13.32 -9.20 -4.36
N GLY A 20 -13.86 -8.76 -5.50
CA GLY A 20 -13.97 -7.36 -5.85
C GLY A 20 -14.91 -6.54 -4.95
N GLY A 21 -14.95 -5.22 -5.17
CA GLY A 21 -15.80 -4.30 -4.41
C GLY A 21 -15.26 -3.94 -3.02
N GLN A 22 -13.99 -4.28 -2.75
CA GLN A 22 -13.30 -3.94 -1.52
C GLN A 22 -12.32 -2.80 -1.74
N VAL A 23 -12.23 -1.90 -0.76
CA VAL A 23 -11.21 -0.87 -0.69
C VAL A 23 -10.40 -1.14 0.56
N PHE A 24 -9.09 -1.29 0.39
CA PHE A 24 -8.13 -1.41 1.48
C PHE A 24 -7.41 -0.07 1.68
N GLY A 25 -7.16 0.28 2.94
CA GLY A 25 -6.70 1.61 3.32
C GLY A 25 -7.85 2.61 3.49
N GLN A 26 -7.49 3.86 3.76
CA GLN A 26 -8.41 4.96 4.01
C GLN A 26 -8.17 6.06 3.00
N TYR A 27 -9.25 6.52 2.37
CA TYR A 27 -9.20 7.66 1.49
C TYR A 27 -9.24 8.96 2.31
N PRO A 28 -8.61 10.03 1.82
CA PRO A 28 -8.74 11.34 2.43
C PRO A 28 -10.18 11.86 2.34
N ASP A 29 -10.75 12.31 3.47
CA ASP A 29 -12.09 12.93 3.49
C ASP A 29 -12.13 14.26 2.72
N THR A 30 -10.99 14.95 2.64
CA THR A 30 -10.84 16.22 1.91
C THR A 30 -9.48 16.29 1.22
N LEU A 31 -9.40 17.05 0.12
CA LEU A 31 -8.13 17.36 -0.53
C LEU A 31 -7.70 18.78 -0.16
N GLY A 32 -6.43 18.95 0.21
CA GLY A 32 -5.83 20.24 0.53
C GLY A 32 -5.29 20.35 1.96
N PRO A 33 -4.86 21.55 2.36
CA PRO A 33 -4.00 21.75 3.54
C PRO A 33 -4.66 21.45 4.89
N LEU A 34 -5.98 21.28 4.93
CA LEU A 34 -6.72 20.91 6.15
C LEU A 34 -6.73 19.39 6.39
N ASN A 35 -6.28 18.61 5.41
CA ASN A 35 -6.18 17.18 5.55
C ASN A 35 -4.81 16.79 6.14
N ASN A 36 -4.84 16.06 7.27
CA ASN A 36 -3.64 15.57 7.94
C ASN A 36 -2.81 14.57 7.11
N LEU A 37 -3.40 13.96 6.07
CA LEU A 37 -2.69 13.11 5.13
C LEU A 37 -1.99 13.90 4.03
N ASP A 38 -2.33 15.19 3.79
CA ASP A 38 -1.67 16.02 2.77
C ASP A 38 -0.40 16.68 3.33
N LEU A 39 0.75 16.09 3.01
CA LEU A 39 2.05 16.64 3.38
C LEU A 39 2.31 17.96 2.66
N GLY A 40 2.15 19.06 3.40
CA GLY A 40 2.47 20.40 2.95
C GLY A 40 1.40 21.04 2.05
N GLY A 41 0.17 20.51 2.05
CA GLY A 41 -1.00 21.15 1.44
C GLY A 41 -0.93 21.29 -0.07
N ARG A 42 -0.23 20.37 -0.74
CA ARG A 42 0.01 20.39 -2.19
C ARG A 42 -0.48 19.11 -2.87
N GLY A 43 -1.38 18.38 -2.22
CA GLY A 43 -1.91 17.11 -2.71
C GLY A 43 -0.94 15.93 -2.60
N ARG A 44 0.05 16.00 -1.71
CA ARG A 44 0.97 14.86 -1.46
C ARG A 44 0.41 14.02 -0.33
N LEU A 45 -0.36 13.01 -0.67
CA LEU A 45 -1.04 12.18 0.31
C LEU A 45 -0.12 11.07 0.84
N VAL A 46 -0.07 10.92 2.16
CA VAL A 46 0.57 9.76 2.81
C VAL A 46 -0.37 8.55 2.68
N PRO A 47 0.10 7.43 2.11
CA PRO A 47 -0.67 6.18 2.11
C PRO A 47 -0.93 5.70 3.54
N THR A 48 -2.13 5.20 3.80
CA THR A 48 -2.50 4.63 5.11
C THR A 48 -2.21 3.13 5.21
N THR A 49 -1.87 2.51 4.08
CA THR A 49 -1.55 1.09 3.96
C THR A 49 -0.13 0.95 3.47
N SER A 50 0.61 0.01 4.05
CA SER A 50 1.99 -0.21 3.67
C SER A 50 2.09 -0.87 2.30
N VAL A 51 3.10 -0.46 1.54
CA VAL A 51 3.42 -1.12 0.27
C VAL A 51 3.87 -2.57 0.50
N ASP A 52 4.56 -2.85 1.61
CA ASP A 52 5.00 -4.20 1.97
C ASP A 52 3.81 -5.10 2.34
N GLU A 53 2.83 -4.58 3.09
CA GLU A 53 1.59 -5.30 3.43
C GLU A 53 0.83 -5.71 2.15
N TYR A 54 0.69 -4.77 1.21
CA TYR A 54 0.09 -5.05 -0.10
C TYR A 54 0.87 -6.10 -0.90
N TYR A 55 2.21 -5.98 -0.97
CA TYR A 55 3.02 -6.94 -1.72
C TYR A 55 3.10 -8.32 -1.04
N ALA A 56 2.91 -8.41 0.28
CA ALA A 56 2.90 -9.70 0.97
C ALA A 56 1.73 -10.57 0.52
N GLU A 57 0.54 -10.01 0.35
CA GLU A 57 -0.63 -10.72 -0.20
C GLU A 57 -0.36 -11.23 -1.62
N LEU A 58 0.26 -10.41 -2.48
CA LEU A 58 0.64 -10.83 -3.83
C LEU A 58 1.73 -11.92 -3.82
N ALA A 59 2.72 -11.81 -2.94
CA ALA A 59 3.78 -12.78 -2.80
C ALA A 59 3.23 -14.14 -2.34
N LEU A 60 2.35 -14.15 -1.34
CA LEU A 60 1.64 -15.35 -0.88
C LEU A 60 0.80 -15.96 -2.00
N TRP A 61 0.06 -15.13 -2.74
CA TRP A 61 -0.73 -15.59 -3.88
C TRP A 61 0.14 -16.22 -4.97
N PHE A 62 1.33 -15.69 -5.22
CA PHE A 62 2.29 -16.23 -6.17
C PHE A 62 3.12 -17.40 -5.64
N GLY A 63 2.84 -17.86 -4.41
CA GLY A 63 3.39 -19.09 -3.86
C GLY A 63 4.63 -18.92 -2.98
N ILE A 64 4.98 -17.70 -2.60
CA ILE A 64 5.97 -17.48 -1.53
C ILE A 64 5.39 -17.99 -0.22
N SER A 65 6.17 -18.77 0.53
CA SER A 65 5.71 -19.25 1.84
C SER A 65 5.77 -18.13 2.89
N PRO A 66 4.92 -18.13 3.93
CA PRO A 66 4.94 -17.11 4.98
C PRO A 66 6.32 -16.90 5.61
N GLY A 67 7.07 -17.99 5.85
CA GLY A 67 8.42 -17.91 6.44
C GLY A 67 9.50 -17.31 5.53
N GLN A 68 9.18 -17.02 4.27
CA GLN A 68 10.07 -16.37 3.31
C GLN A 68 9.73 -14.90 3.08
N LEU A 69 8.61 -14.39 3.64
CA LEU A 69 8.19 -13.00 3.39
C LEU A 69 9.26 -11.99 3.80
N GLU A 70 9.90 -12.14 4.96
CA GLU A 70 10.99 -11.25 5.39
C GLU A 70 12.18 -11.22 4.43
N SER A 71 12.43 -12.31 3.70
CA SER A 71 13.54 -12.36 2.74
C SER A 71 13.27 -11.53 1.47
N VAL A 72 12.00 -11.38 1.10
CA VAL A 72 11.57 -10.63 -0.10
C VAL A 72 11.02 -9.24 0.22
N LEU A 73 10.53 -9.05 1.46
CA LEU A 73 9.97 -7.81 1.99
C LEU A 73 10.61 -7.54 3.37
N PRO A 74 11.82 -6.96 3.42
CA PRO A 74 12.58 -6.86 4.67
C PRO A 74 11.92 -6.05 5.79
N ASN A 75 10.95 -5.17 5.48
CA ASN A 75 10.24 -4.40 6.50
C ASN A 75 8.89 -5.03 6.90
N ILE A 76 8.54 -6.22 6.39
CA ILE A 76 7.19 -6.79 6.52
C ILE A 76 6.74 -6.99 7.97
N LEU A 77 7.67 -7.28 8.89
CA LEU A 77 7.36 -7.44 10.32
C LEU A 77 6.84 -6.18 11.01
N ASN A 78 6.95 -5.01 10.38
CA ASN A 78 6.35 -3.78 10.90
C ASN A 78 4.89 -3.60 10.46
N PHE A 79 4.40 -4.41 9.51
CA PHE A 79 3.20 -4.14 8.76
C PHE A 79 2.25 -5.35 8.57
N TYR A 80 2.65 -6.57 8.92
CA TYR A 80 1.89 -7.81 8.64
C TYR A 80 1.92 -8.80 9.79
#